data_AF-A0A193BVD7-F1
#
_entry.id   AF-A0A193BVD7-F1
#
_cell.length_a   1.000
_cell.length_b   1.000
_cell.length_c   1.000
_cell.angle_alpha   90.00
_cell.angle_beta   90.00
_cell.angle_gamma   90.00
#
_symmetry.space_group_name_H-M   'P 1'
#
loop_
_entity.id
_entity.type
_entity.pdbx_description
1 polymer ?
#
loop_
_entity_poly.entity_id
_entity_poly.type
_entity_poly.pdbx_seq_one_letter_code
_entity_poly.pdbx_strand_id
1 'polypeptide(L)'
;MTTAERNPGALDDPSHDRPKSLDAIDKHARQAEKLNARAVNDQAAKVGGAATSANDLGDDLKVFRDDVLREWDGKDADAVADHLEKLCKASYKVSDKAEAAKNILQRVSEILEDVKKKVAQLAQEANDKDADNRALIGAARQRKNSSDDENEIAAAASDIERLRRLNEKDSNGKKEEIERALDNAEKQIDDLLKPLGMEIEGGFLELIPADTGESTTASSAKPINSNVGHAPYVGGGDGGGGGHSGGGGGGVAGVPGDGRPAKPIDARGDNPAKIAEQFLGRNAGDLKRSGELPAMQSWVPNNVNCANFVSGCLEAAGLIDKGQASASVAGLTANLEADGWRSIPLSEAKPGDVVISNGGGHVVLYAGDGQFIGSNNINPDGSQKISMGGGSGLVKVLTPPG
;
A
#
# COMPACT_ATOMS: atom_id res chain seq x y z
N MET A 1 -28.03 -13.20 55.76
CA MET A 1 -27.40 -12.42 54.66
C MET A 1 -26.24 -11.67 55.29
N THR A 2 -25.03 -12.20 55.15
CA THR A 2 -23.82 -11.62 55.73
C THR A 2 -23.44 -10.37 54.93
N THR A 3 -23.49 -9.23 55.61
CA THR A 3 -22.87 -7.96 55.21
C THR A 3 -21.41 -8.23 54.88
N ALA A 4 -21.09 -8.23 53.58
CA ALA A 4 -19.70 -8.16 53.15
C ALA A 4 -19.12 -6.87 53.75
N GLU A 5 -18.10 -7.01 54.59
CA GLU A 5 -17.29 -5.90 55.08
C GLU A 5 -16.80 -5.09 53.87
N ARG A 6 -17.49 -3.97 53.61
CA ARG A 6 -17.10 -3.01 52.58
C ARG A 6 -15.83 -2.36 53.07
N ASN A 7 -14.72 -2.70 52.43
CA ASN A 7 -13.39 -2.20 52.78
C ASN A 7 -13.35 -0.65 52.65
N PRO A 8 -13.37 0.10 53.76
CA PRO A 8 -13.50 1.56 53.72
C PRO A 8 -12.32 2.23 53.01
N GLY A 9 -11.15 1.59 52.97
CA GLY A 9 -9.97 2.09 52.27
C GLY A 9 -10.11 2.19 50.74
N ALA A 10 -11.01 1.44 50.10
CA ALA A 10 -11.18 1.46 48.65
C ALA A 10 -11.95 2.71 48.14
N LEU A 11 -12.73 3.38 49.01
CA LEU A 11 -13.40 4.63 48.70
C LEU A 11 -12.47 5.84 48.87
N ASP A 12 -11.43 5.69 49.68
CA ASP A 12 -10.45 6.73 49.96
C ASP A 12 -9.31 6.79 48.95
N ASP A 13 -9.09 5.71 48.17
CA ASP A 13 -8.11 5.70 47.08
C ASP A 13 -8.63 6.46 45.84
N PRO A 14 -7.99 7.60 45.45
CA PRO A 14 -8.36 8.36 44.26
C PRO A 14 -8.04 7.65 42.95
N SER A 15 -7.19 6.62 42.95
CA SER A 15 -6.81 5.88 41.74
C SER A 15 -8.00 5.18 41.07
N HIS A 16 -9.06 4.90 41.84
CA HIS A 16 -10.30 4.29 41.38
C HIS A 16 -11.32 5.31 40.84
N ASP A 17 -11.03 6.60 40.86
CA ASP A 17 -12.00 7.64 40.45
C ASP A 17 -12.03 7.85 38.93
N ARG A 18 -10.92 7.52 38.23
CA ARG A 18 -10.80 7.61 36.77
C ARG A 18 -11.22 6.28 36.12
N PRO A 19 -12.25 6.26 35.25
CA PRO A 19 -12.64 5.08 34.49
C PRO A 19 -11.55 4.58 33.55
N LYS A 20 -11.41 3.25 33.42
CA LYS A 20 -10.47 2.60 32.48
C LYS A 20 -10.77 2.90 31.01
N SER A 21 -12.04 3.18 30.69
CA SER A 21 -12.50 3.60 29.36
C SER A 21 -11.82 4.89 28.89
N LEU A 22 -11.40 5.79 29.79
CA LEU A 22 -10.68 6.99 29.42
C LEU A 22 -9.28 6.70 28.87
N ASP A 23 -8.61 5.66 29.36
CA ASP A 23 -7.31 5.25 28.80
C ASP A 23 -7.46 4.79 27.34
N ALA A 24 -8.57 4.11 27.04
CA ALA A 24 -8.91 3.72 25.67
C ALA A 24 -9.25 4.95 24.81
N ILE A 25 -10.04 5.90 25.33
CA ILE A 25 -10.36 7.16 24.67
C ILE A 25 -9.07 7.94 24.33
N ASP A 26 -8.17 8.11 25.31
CA ASP A 26 -6.89 8.80 25.12
C ASP A 26 -6.00 8.07 24.10
N LYS A 27 -6.04 6.74 24.08
CA LYS A 27 -5.36 5.94 23.05
C LYS A 27 -5.92 6.21 21.65
N HIS A 28 -7.25 6.20 21.49
CA HIS A 28 -7.89 6.50 20.21
C HIS A 28 -7.63 7.94 19.75
N ALA A 29 -7.66 8.92 20.66
CA ALA A 29 -7.31 10.30 20.35
C ALA A 29 -5.88 10.43 19.82
N ARG A 30 -4.89 9.84 20.52
CA ARG A 30 -3.49 9.81 20.06
C ARG A 30 -3.30 9.08 18.73
N GLN A 31 -4.11 8.06 18.45
CA GLN A 31 -4.08 7.38 17.15
C GLN A 31 -4.68 8.27 16.05
N ALA A 32 -5.80 8.94 16.32
CA ALA A 32 -6.46 9.85 15.38
C ALA A 32 -5.60 11.08 15.06
N GLU A 33 -4.79 11.57 16.01
CA GLU A 33 -3.84 12.66 15.76
C GLU A 33 -2.81 12.33 14.68
N LYS A 34 -2.42 11.04 14.56
CA LYS A 34 -1.47 10.56 13.55
C LYS A 34 -2.07 10.48 12.14
N LEU A 35 -3.38 10.62 12.00
CA LEU A 35 -4.02 10.67 10.68
C LEU A 35 -3.52 11.92 9.94
N ASN A 36 -3.03 11.69 8.72
CA ASN A 36 -2.42 12.72 7.89
C ASN A 36 -3.24 12.93 6.60
N ALA A 37 -4.39 13.59 6.76
CA ALA A 37 -5.27 13.98 5.67
C ALA A 37 -4.51 14.76 4.58
N ARG A 38 -3.64 15.69 5.00
CA ARG A 38 -2.81 16.49 4.09
C ARG A 38 -1.96 15.64 3.17
N ALA A 39 -1.26 14.62 3.70
CA ALA A 39 -0.43 13.75 2.87
C ALA A 39 -1.26 13.02 1.81
N VAL A 40 -2.48 12.60 2.13
CA VAL A 40 -3.40 11.97 1.15
C VAL A 40 -3.82 12.98 0.09
N ASN A 41 -4.17 14.20 0.48
CA ASN A 41 -4.52 15.26 -0.46
C ASN A 41 -3.35 15.68 -1.35
N ASP A 42 -2.12 15.67 -0.83
CA ASP A 42 -0.91 15.94 -1.60
C ASP A 42 -0.69 14.85 -2.68
N GLN A 43 -1.01 13.58 -2.39
CA GLN A 43 -1.01 12.53 -3.41
C GLN A 43 -2.14 12.73 -4.42
N ALA A 44 -3.33 13.13 -3.99
CA ALA A 44 -4.43 13.44 -4.89
C ALA A 44 -4.03 14.54 -5.90
N ALA A 45 -3.31 15.57 -5.45
CA ALA A 45 -2.81 16.63 -6.32
C ALA A 45 -1.81 16.09 -7.38
N LYS A 46 -0.91 15.19 -7.00
CA LYS A 46 0.03 14.55 -7.94
C LYS A 46 -0.69 13.70 -8.98
N VAL A 47 -1.68 12.92 -8.55
CA VAL A 47 -2.52 12.12 -9.45
C VAL A 47 -3.30 13.04 -10.41
N GLY A 48 -3.79 14.18 -9.92
CA GLY A 48 -4.41 15.20 -10.76
C GLY A 48 -3.47 15.78 -11.82
N GLY A 49 -2.22 16.05 -11.45
CA GLY A 49 -1.20 16.48 -12.41
C GLY A 49 -0.93 15.43 -13.49
N ALA A 50 -0.86 14.14 -13.10
CA ALA A 50 -0.72 13.04 -14.05
C ALA A 50 -1.93 12.92 -14.99
N ALA A 51 -3.15 13.16 -14.50
CA ALA A 51 -4.35 13.22 -15.33
C ALA A 51 -4.23 14.32 -16.41
N THR A 52 -3.86 15.54 -16.01
CA THR A 52 -3.64 16.65 -16.95
C THR A 52 -2.58 16.31 -18.00
N SER A 53 -1.43 15.78 -17.60
CA SER A 53 -0.39 15.40 -18.56
C SER A 53 -0.83 14.31 -19.54
N ALA A 54 -1.65 13.34 -19.10
CA ALA A 54 -2.22 12.34 -19.98
C ALA A 54 -3.25 12.95 -20.95
N ASN A 55 -4.05 13.92 -20.50
CA ASN A 55 -4.94 14.65 -21.41
C ASN A 55 -4.16 15.44 -22.47
N ASP A 56 -3.14 16.19 -22.05
CA ASP A 56 -2.32 17.01 -22.94
C ASP A 56 -1.62 16.15 -24.00
N LEU A 57 -1.08 14.98 -23.61
CA LEU A 57 -0.54 14.00 -24.57
C LEU A 57 -1.60 13.52 -25.57
N GLY A 58 -2.84 13.32 -25.13
CA GLY A 58 -3.96 12.95 -26.01
C GLY A 58 -4.24 14.03 -27.05
N ASP A 59 -4.20 15.30 -26.63
CA ASP A 59 -4.38 16.45 -27.52
C ASP A 59 -3.23 16.60 -28.51
N ASP A 60 -1.98 16.43 -28.08
CA ASP A 60 -0.80 16.47 -28.94
C ASP A 60 -0.83 15.34 -30.00
N LEU A 61 -1.19 14.12 -29.59
CA LEU A 61 -1.32 12.98 -30.51
C LEU A 61 -2.42 13.20 -31.55
N LYS A 62 -3.51 13.87 -31.17
CA LYS A 62 -4.60 14.23 -32.08
C LYS A 62 -4.14 15.25 -33.12
N VAL A 63 -3.41 16.28 -32.70
CA VAL A 63 -2.82 17.26 -33.63
C VAL A 63 -1.86 16.57 -34.59
N PHE A 64 -1.00 15.68 -34.07
CA PHE A 64 -0.06 14.95 -34.92
C PHE A 64 -0.76 14.04 -35.94
N ARG A 65 -1.83 13.36 -35.53
CA ARG A 65 -2.69 12.59 -36.46
C ARG A 65 -3.22 13.48 -37.58
N ASP A 66 -3.77 14.64 -37.24
CA ASP A 66 -4.36 15.56 -38.20
C ASP A 66 -3.30 16.12 -39.18
N ASP A 67 -2.07 16.34 -38.70
CA ASP A 67 -0.94 16.73 -39.54
C ASP A 67 -0.50 15.62 -40.51
N VAL A 68 -0.44 14.36 -40.05
CA VAL A 68 -0.14 13.21 -40.91
C VAL A 68 -1.14 13.12 -42.06
N LEU A 69 -2.44 13.18 -41.75
CA LEU A 69 -3.50 13.11 -42.77
C LEU A 69 -3.54 14.31 -43.71
N ARG A 70 -2.94 15.45 -43.31
CA ARG A 70 -2.90 16.67 -44.14
C ARG A 70 -1.70 16.69 -45.09
N GLU A 71 -0.54 16.24 -44.63
CA GLU A 71 0.72 16.35 -45.37
C GLU A 71 1.09 15.07 -46.13
N TRP A 72 0.48 13.93 -45.76
CA TRP A 72 0.77 12.63 -46.35
C TRP A 72 -0.51 11.93 -46.82
N ASP A 73 -0.67 11.81 -48.14
CA ASP A 73 -1.75 11.06 -48.75
C ASP A 73 -1.38 9.57 -48.95
N GLY A 74 -2.33 8.68 -48.67
CA GLY A 74 -2.26 7.26 -49.01
C GLY A 74 -2.52 6.33 -47.83
N LYS A 75 -2.68 5.03 -48.14
CA LYS A 75 -3.08 4.00 -47.15
C LYS A 75 -2.14 3.85 -45.96
N ASP A 76 -0.86 4.15 -46.14
CA ASP A 76 0.13 4.09 -45.07
C ASP A 76 -0.05 5.26 -44.09
N ALA A 77 -0.43 6.44 -44.60
CA ALA A 77 -0.77 7.60 -43.76
C ALA A 77 -2.04 7.33 -42.93
N ASP A 78 -3.06 6.73 -43.56
CA ASP A 78 -4.28 6.29 -42.87
C ASP A 78 -3.96 5.29 -41.75
N ALA A 79 -3.07 4.32 -42.00
CA ALA A 79 -2.67 3.33 -41.01
C ALA A 79 -1.92 3.97 -39.81
N VAL A 80 -1.02 4.93 -40.07
CA VAL A 80 -0.35 5.69 -39.00
C VAL A 80 -1.34 6.54 -38.21
N ALA A 81 -2.25 7.23 -38.90
CA ALA A 81 -3.28 8.04 -38.28
C ALA A 81 -4.22 7.20 -37.38
N ASP A 82 -4.58 5.99 -37.82
CA ASP A 82 -5.37 5.05 -37.03
C ASP A 82 -4.65 4.61 -35.75
N HIS A 83 -3.33 4.40 -35.80
CA HIS A 83 -2.53 4.09 -34.62
C HIS A 83 -2.44 5.28 -33.64
N LEU A 84 -2.23 6.48 -34.16
CA LEU A 84 -2.22 7.71 -33.36
C LEU A 84 -3.57 7.97 -32.70
N GLU A 85 -4.67 7.70 -33.39
CA GLU A 85 -6.02 7.82 -32.83
C GLU A 85 -6.25 6.84 -31.67
N LYS A 86 -5.75 5.61 -31.79
CA LYS A 86 -5.82 4.62 -30.70
C LYS A 86 -5.01 5.08 -29.48
N LEU A 87 -3.80 5.60 -29.69
CA LEU A 87 -2.96 6.16 -28.63
C LEU A 87 -3.63 7.37 -27.94
N CYS A 88 -4.22 8.28 -28.73
CA CYS A 88 -4.98 9.43 -28.24
C CYS A 88 -6.14 8.98 -27.33
N LYS A 89 -6.96 8.02 -27.78
CA LYS A 89 -8.07 7.46 -26.98
C LYS A 89 -7.60 6.81 -25.68
N ALA A 90 -6.49 6.08 -25.70
CA ALA A 90 -5.91 5.49 -24.49
C ALA A 90 -5.41 6.57 -23.51
N SER A 91 -4.83 7.66 -24.02
CA SER A 91 -4.38 8.80 -23.23
C SER A 91 -5.54 9.45 -22.45
N TYR A 92 -6.66 9.71 -23.12
CA TYR A 92 -7.85 10.24 -22.46
C TYR A 92 -8.43 9.29 -21.42
N LYS A 93 -8.48 7.98 -21.69
CA LYS A 93 -8.94 6.99 -20.70
C LYS A 93 -8.07 6.96 -19.45
N VAL A 94 -6.75 7.08 -19.61
CA VAL A 94 -5.81 7.19 -18.47
C VAL A 94 -6.05 8.49 -17.69
N SER A 95 -6.27 9.60 -18.39
CA SER A 95 -6.64 10.88 -17.77
C SER A 95 -7.92 10.76 -16.93
N ASP A 96 -9.00 10.22 -17.49
CA ASP A 96 -10.28 10.06 -16.81
C ASP A 96 -10.16 9.21 -15.52
N LYS A 97 -9.40 8.12 -15.59
CA LYS A 97 -9.18 7.24 -14.43
C LYS A 97 -8.31 7.90 -13.37
N ALA A 98 -7.27 8.63 -13.77
CA ALA A 98 -6.45 9.40 -12.86
C ALA A 98 -7.28 10.52 -12.19
N GLU A 99 -8.17 11.19 -12.93
CA GLU A 99 -9.05 12.20 -12.34
C GLU A 99 -10.06 11.59 -11.34
N ALA A 100 -10.64 10.43 -11.66
CA ALA A 100 -11.46 9.69 -10.72
C ALA A 100 -10.69 9.32 -9.43
N ALA A 101 -9.43 8.87 -9.58
CA ALA A 101 -8.55 8.56 -8.46
C ALA A 101 -8.22 9.77 -7.59
N LYS A 102 -7.89 10.91 -8.20
CA LYS A 102 -7.72 12.19 -7.51
C LYS A 102 -8.96 12.52 -6.66
N ASN A 103 -10.14 12.48 -7.26
CA ASN A 103 -11.39 12.85 -6.58
C ASN A 103 -11.69 11.91 -5.38
N ILE A 104 -11.39 10.62 -5.53
CA ILE A 104 -11.53 9.64 -4.44
C ILE A 104 -10.53 9.95 -3.30
N LEU A 105 -9.26 10.19 -3.62
CA LEU A 105 -8.25 10.52 -2.62
C LEU A 105 -8.56 11.83 -1.88
N GLN A 106 -9.13 12.82 -2.56
CA GLN A 106 -9.62 14.05 -1.91
C GLN A 106 -10.72 13.75 -0.89
N ARG A 107 -11.70 12.92 -1.24
CA ARG A 107 -12.76 12.49 -0.30
C ARG A 107 -12.21 11.69 0.88
N VAL A 108 -11.22 10.81 0.65
CA VAL A 108 -10.54 10.10 1.74
C VAL A 108 -9.85 11.10 2.68
N SER A 109 -9.16 12.12 2.15
CA SER A 109 -8.57 13.18 2.95
C SER A 109 -9.61 13.90 3.81
N GLU A 110 -10.77 14.24 3.26
CA GLU A 110 -11.86 14.89 3.99
C GLU A 110 -12.36 14.02 5.15
N ILE A 111 -12.61 12.72 4.90
CA ILE A 111 -13.04 11.76 5.94
C ILE A 111 -12.01 11.66 7.06
N LEU A 112 -10.72 11.58 6.71
CA LEU A 112 -9.64 11.51 7.69
C LEU A 112 -9.56 12.77 8.57
N GLU A 113 -9.79 13.95 8.01
CA GLU A 113 -9.80 15.21 8.74
C GLU A 113 -11.03 15.30 9.67
N ASP A 114 -12.20 14.88 9.19
CA ASP A 114 -13.44 14.92 9.94
C ASP A 114 -13.42 13.93 11.11
N VAL A 115 -12.94 12.69 10.90
CA VAL A 115 -12.83 11.71 11.98
C VAL A 115 -11.79 12.15 13.01
N LYS A 116 -10.68 12.75 12.59
CA LYS A 116 -9.66 13.32 13.49
C LYS A 116 -10.26 14.39 14.40
N LYS A 117 -11.01 15.35 13.84
CA LYS A 117 -11.71 16.39 14.61
C LYS A 117 -12.74 15.79 15.55
N LYS A 118 -13.53 14.83 15.06
CA LYS A 118 -14.61 14.22 15.84
C LYS A 118 -14.08 13.44 17.04
N VAL A 119 -13.04 12.63 16.85
CA VAL A 119 -12.41 11.86 17.94
C VAL A 119 -11.77 12.81 18.95
N ALA A 120 -11.07 13.86 18.50
CA ALA A 120 -10.49 14.86 19.41
C ALA A 120 -11.57 15.55 20.26
N GLN A 121 -12.69 15.97 19.64
CA GLN A 121 -13.81 16.57 20.35
C GLN A 121 -14.40 15.62 21.40
N LEU A 122 -14.71 14.38 21.02
CA LEU A 122 -15.30 13.39 21.92
C LEU A 122 -14.37 13.03 23.08
N ALA A 123 -13.06 12.94 22.81
CA ALA A 123 -12.06 12.69 23.83
C ALA A 123 -11.91 13.85 24.82
N GLN A 124 -11.97 15.09 24.32
CA GLN A 124 -11.98 16.28 25.16
C GLN A 124 -13.24 16.32 26.04
N GLU A 125 -14.42 16.15 25.47
CA GLU A 125 -15.69 16.10 26.22
C GLU A 125 -15.69 15.03 27.32
N ALA A 126 -15.10 13.87 27.05
CA ALA A 126 -14.99 12.79 28.04
C ALA A 126 -14.01 13.12 29.17
N ASN A 127 -12.85 13.72 28.85
CA ASN A 127 -11.86 14.12 29.85
C ASN A 127 -12.34 15.30 30.72
N ASP A 128 -13.04 16.27 30.14
CA ASP A 128 -13.61 17.40 30.88
C ASP A 128 -14.68 16.90 31.89
N LYS A 129 -15.56 16.00 31.45
CA LYS A 129 -16.55 15.38 32.34
C LYS A 129 -15.92 14.51 33.44
N ASP A 130 -14.85 13.78 33.13
CA ASP A 130 -14.08 13.03 34.14
C ASP A 130 -13.49 13.97 35.18
N ALA A 131 -12.90 15.08 34.76
CA ALA A 131 -12.31 16.07 35.66
C ALA A 131 -13.36 16.65 36.62
N ASP A 132 -14.52 17.05 36.10
CA ASP A 132 -15.65 17.53 36.92
C ASP A 132 -16.13 16.47 37.91
N ASN A 133 -16.28 15.23 37.45
CA ASN A 133 -16.76 14.15 38.30
C ASN A 133 -15.76 13.78 39.40
N ARG A 134 -14.46 13.76 39.07
CA ARG A 134 -13.39 13.54 40.05
C ARG A 134 -13.33 14.66 41.09
N ALA A 135 -13.62 15.91 40.71
CA ALA A 135 -13.74 17.01 41.66
C ALA A 135 -14.91 16.79 42.64
N LEU A 136 -16.08 16.34 42.14
CA LEU A 136 -17.23 16.00 42.98
C LEU A 136 -16.95 14.82 43.92
N ILE A 137 -16.26 13.78 43.42
CA ILE A 137 -15.82 12.64 44.24
C ILE A 137 -14.85 13.12 45.34
N GLY A 138 -13.90 13.99 45.00
CA GLY A 138 -12.98 14.60 45.96
C GLY A 138 -13.71 15.36 47.06
N ALA A 139 -14.71 16.16 46.70
CA ALA A 139 -15.54 16.89 47.67
C ALA A 139 -16.36 15.94 48.57
N ALA A 140 -16.94 14.87 48.01
CA ALA A 140 -17.64 13.85 48.79
C ALA A 140 -16.69 13.10 49.75
N ARG A 141 -15.48 12.76 49.30
CA ARG A 141 -14.43 12.15 50.13
C ARG A 141 -14.00 13.08 51.26
N GLN A 142 -13.87 14.37 51.01
CA GLN A 142 -13.57 15.36 52.04
C GLN A 142 -14.67 15.39 53.11
N ARG A 143 -15.95 15.49 52.71
CA ARG A 143 -17.09 15.44 53.65
C ARG A 143 -17.09 14.17 54.50
N LYS A 144 -16.88 13.01 53.86
CA LYS A 144 -16.78 11.71 54.54
C LYS A 144 -15.68 11.72 55.61
N ASN A 145 -14.51 12.29 55.30
CA ASN A 145 -13.33 12.22 56.16
C ASN A 145 -13.28 13.33 57.24
N SER A 146 -14.16 14.34 57.14
CA SER A 146 -14.24 15.45 58.11
C SER A 146 -15.44 15.38 59.05
N SER A 147 -16.32 14.39 58.89
CA SER A 147 -17.55 14.25 59.70
C SER A 147 -17.40 13.12 60.71
N ASP A 148 -17.96 13.33 61.91
CA ASP A 148 -18.13 12.31 62.94
C ASP A 148 -19.57 11.74 62.94
N ASP A 149 -20.47 12.25 62.08
CA ASP A 149 -21.84 11.77 61.94
C ASP A 149 -21.88 10.55 61.00
N GLU A 150 -22.23 9.38 61.54
CA GLU A 150 -22.33 8.13 60.78
C GLU A 150 -23.28 8.23 59.57
N ASN A 151 -24.35 9.02 59.65
CA ASN A 151 -25.27 9.21 58.53
C ASN A 151 -24.63 10.03 57.40
N GLU A 152 -23.85 11.06 57.75
CA GLU A 152 -23.13 11.88 56.78
C GLU A 152 -22.01 11.09 56.10
N ILE A 153 -21.26 10.29 56.88
CA ILE A 153 -20.24 9.37 56.37
C ILE A 153 -20.86 8.38 55.37
N ALA A 154 -21.99 7.76 55.74
CA ALA A 154 -22.69 6.81 54.88
C ALA A 154 -23.25 7.47 53.60
N ALA A 155 -23.81 8.68 53.70
CA ALA A 155 -24.30 9.44 52.57
C ALA A 155 -23.18 9.82 51.60
N ALA A 156 -22.06 10.34 52.12
CA ALA A 156 -20.90 10.69 51.32
C ALA A 156 -20.24 9.47 50.64
N ALA A 157 -20.18 8.32 51.32
CA ALA A 157 -19.73 7.07 50.71
C ALA A 157 -20.63 6.63 49.54
N SER A 158 -21.95 6.74 49.71
CA SER A 158 -22.94 6.46 48.65
C SER A 158 -22.78 7.41 47.44
N ASP A 159 -22.53 8.70 47.70
CA ASP A 159 -22.26 9.69 46.66
C ASP A 159 -21.01 9.32 45.84
N ILE A 160 -19.91 8.94 46.49
CA ILE A 160 -18.66 8.50 45.81
C ILE A 160 -18.95 7.32 44.88
N GLU A 161 -19.63 6.28 45.36
CA GLU A 161 -19.98 5.12 44.54
C GLU A 161 -20.89 5.46 43.37
N ARG A 162 -21.87 6.35 43.58
CA ARG A 162 -22.80 6.80 42.54
C ARG A 162 -22.07 7.59 41.47
N LEU A 163 -21.21 8.53 41.88
CA LEU A 163 -20.42 9.37 40.98
C LEU A 163 -19.44 8.54 40.15
N ARG A 164 -18.72 7.58 40.76
CA ARG A 164 -17.87 6.62 40.04
C ARG A 164 -18.65 5.84 38.97
N ARG A 165 -19.82 5.31 39.33
CA ARG A 165 -20.70 4.56 38.39
C ARG A 165 -21.20 5.43 37.24
N LEU A 166 -21.57 6.68 37.51
CA LEU A 166 -21.96 7.63 36.47
C LEU A 166 -20.77 7.95 35.55
N ASN A 167 -19.57 8.15 36.11
CA ASN A 167 -18.36 8.39 35.32
C ASN A 167 -18.08 7.24 34.36
N GLU A 168 -18.12 6.02 34.90
CA GLU A 168 -17.86 4.81 34.13
C GLU A 168 -18.90 4.62 33.02
N LYS A 169 -20.17 4.88 33.29
CA LYS A 169 -21.23 4.82 32.28
C LYS A 169 -21.02 5.86 31.17
N ASP A 170 -20.77 7.11 31.54
CA ASP A 170 -20.64 8.21 30.58
C ASP A 170 -19.39 8.04 29.70
N SER A 171 -18.26 7.70 30.31
CA SER A 171 -17.02 7.42 29.59
C SER A 171 -17.12 6.20 28.67
N ASN A 172 -17.79 5.11 29.09
CA ASN A 172 -18.04 3.97 28.19
C ASN A 172 -18.92 4.36 26.99
N GLY A 173 -19.98 5.15 27.22
CA GLY A 173 -20.80 5.67 26.11
C GLY A 173 -20.00 6.51 25.11
N LYS A 174 -19.11 7.38 25.61
CA LYS A 174 -18.20 8.16 24.75
C LYS A 174 -17.17 7.31 24.01
N LYS A 175 -16.65 6.26 24.65
CA LYS A 175 -15.76 5.28 24.02
C LYS A 175 -16.45 4.61 22.84
N GLU A 176 -17.69 4.16 23.01
CA GLU A 176 -18.48 3.55 21.93
C GLU A 176 -18.83 4.54 20.80
N GLU A 177 -19.06 5.82 21.12
CA GLU A 177 -19.24 6.87 20.10
C GLU A 177 -17.97 7.07 19.25
N ILE A 178 -16.79 7.03 19.88
CA ILE A 178 -15.50 7.11 19.17
C ILE A 178 -15.28 5.88 18.29
N GLU A 179 -15.48 4.68 18.83
CA GLU A 179 -15.36 3.42 18.07
C GLU A 179 -16.29 3.43 16.84
N ARG A 180 -17.56 3.81 17.03
CA ARG A 180 -18.52 3.95 15.91
C ARG A 180 -18.10 4.98 14.86
N ALA A 181 -17.49 6.09 15.28
CA ALA A 181 -17.01 7.10 14.34
C ALA A 181 -15.83 6.58 13.50
N LEU A 182 -14.90 5.85 14.13
CA LEU A 182 -13.77 5.20 13.46
C LEU A 182 -14.24 4.13 12.46
N ASP A 183 -15.12 3.22 12.89
CA ASP A 183 -15.65 2.14 12.05
C ASP A 183 -16.42 2.69 10.83
N ASN A 184 -17.20 3.75 11.03
CA ASN A 184 -17.93 4.39 9.94
C ASN A 184 -16.98 5.06 8.93
N ALA A 185 -15.90 5.70 9.42
CA ALA A 185 -14.89 6.30 8.55
C ALA A 185 -14.15 5.23 7.74
N GLU A 186 -13.75 4.12 8.36
CA GLU A 186 -13.11 2.98 7.69
C GLU A 186 -14.01 2.43 6.58
N LYS A 187 -15.28 2.18 6.88
CA LYS A 187 -16.24 1.69 5.89
C LYS A 187 -16.43 2.63 4.70
N GLN A 188 -16.52 3.95 4.96
CA GLN A 188 -16.64 4.94 3.90
C GLN A 188 -15.38 5.00 3.02
N ILE A 189 -14.19 4.90 3.62
CA ILE A 189 -12.93 4.85 2.89
C ILE A 189 -12.89 3.59 2.03
N ASP A 190 -13.22 2.43 2.56
CA ASP A 190 -13.28 1.17 1.80
C ASP A 190 -14.25 1.26 0.63
N ASP A 191 -15.45 1.79 0.85
CA ASP A 191 -16.45 1.98 -0.20
C ASP A 191 -15.97 2.93 -1.30
N LEU A 192 -15.23 3.99 -0.94
CA LEU A 192 -14.64 4.92 -1.89
C LEU A 192 -13.47 4.32 -2.69
N LEU A 193 -12.72 3.39 -2.10
CA LEU A 193 -11.55 2.77 -2.76
C LEU A 193 -11.94 1.62 -3.69
N LYS A 194 -13.12 0.99 -3.51
CA LYS A 194 -13.59 -0.11 -4.38
C LYS A 194 -13.49 0.18 -5.89
N PRO A 195 -13.92 1.35 -6.40
CA PRO A 195 -13.85 1.65 -7.83
C PRO A 195 -12.43 1.82 -8.37
N LEU A 196 -11.44 2.13 -7.51
CA LEU A 196 -10.04 2.23 -7.91
C LEU A 196 -9.39 0.87 -8.17
N GLY A 197 -10.00 -0.21 -7.65
CA GLY A 197 -9.52 -1.57 -7.86
C GLY A 197 -9.82 -2.17 -9.23
N MET A 198 -10.37 -1.41 -10.17
CA MET A 198 -10.73 -1.91 -11.50
C MET A 198 -9.72 -1.46 -12.55
N GLU A 199 -9.25 -2.43 -13.35
CA GLU A 199 -8.30 -2.28 -14.45
C GLU A 199 -8.63 -1.07 -15.35
N ILE A 200 -7.59 -0.42 -15.89
CA ILE A 200 -7.75 0.60 -16.93
C ILE A 200 -8.01 -0.12 -18.26
N GLU A 201 -9.25 -0.57 -18.46
CA GLU A 201 -9.69 -1.10 -19.76
C GLU A 201 -9.49 -0.03 -20.85
N GLY A 202 -8.62 -0.33 -21.81
CA GLY A 202 -8.24 0.56 -22.91
C GLY A 202 -7.13 1.57 -22.62
N GLY A 203 -6.33 1.37 -21.57
CA GLY A 203 -5.12 2.16 -21.33
C GLY A 203 -3.98 1.83 -22.30
N PHE A 204 -2.82 2.48 -22.16
CA PHE A 204 -1.66 2.28 -23.05
C PHE A 204 -1.18 0.81 -23.14
N LEU A 205 -1.46 0.00 -22.12
CA LEU A 205 -1.10 -1.42 -22.08
C LEU A 205 -1.86 -2.27 -23.11
N GLU A 206 -3.07 -1.88 -23.53
CA GLU A 206 -3.83 -2.61 -24.56
C GLU A 206 -3.36 -2.30 -25.99
N LEU A 207 -2.48 -1.30 -26.15
CA LEU A 207 -1.94 -0.90 -27.46
C LEU A 207 -0.64 -1.61 -27.82
N ILE A 208 -0.11 -2.44 -26.92
CA ILE A 208 1.01 -3.32 -27.20
C ILE A 208 0.46 -4.50 -28.02
N PRO A 209 0.92 -4.74 -29.26
CA PRO A 209 0.55 -5.92 -30.01
C PRO A 209 0.89 -7.17 -29.19
N ALA A 210 -0.05 -8.10 -29.06
CA ALA A 210 0.19 -9.39 -28.43
C ALA A 210 1.25 -10.16 -29.24
N ASP A 211 2.49 -10.10 -28.78
CA ASP A 211 3.61 -11.01 -29.03
C ASP A 211 3.60 -11.74 -30.39
N THR A 212 4.14 -11.08 -31.44
CA THR A 212 5.09 -11.79 -32.31
C THR A 212 6.47 -11.55 -31.71
N GLY A 213 6.92 -12.52 -30.91
CA GLY A 213 8.19 -12.42 -30.20
C GLY A 213 9.35 -12.22 -31.17
N GLU A 214 9.97 -11.05 -31.10
CA GLU A 214 11.37 -10.86 -31.45
C GLU A 214 11.90 -9.65 -30.66
N SER A 215 12.79 -9.96 -29.73
CA SER A 215 13.59 -8.98 -29.01
C SER A 215 14.45 -8.23 -30.02
N THR A 216 14.24 -6.92 -30.15
CA THR A 216 15.29 -6.02 -30.66
C THR A 216 15.55 -4.94 -29.62
N THR A 217 16.70 -5.08 -28.98
CA THR A 217 17.32 -4.08 -28.11
C THR A 217 17.47 -2.75 -28.87
N ALA A 218 16.79 -1.70 -28.43
CA ALA A 218 17.07 -0.34 -28.89
C ALA A 218 18.32 0.19 -28.18
N SER A 219 19.47 0.06 -28.87
CA SER A 219 20.69 0.78 -28.54
C SER A 219 20.48 2.28 -28.75
N SER A 220 20.96 3.06 -27.79
CA SER A 220 21.24 4.51 -27.78
C SER A 220 20.95 5.29 -29.07
N ALA A 221 19.86 6.05 -29.10
CA ALA A 221 19.62 7.05 -30.14
C ALA A 221 20.42 8.33 -29.83
N LYS A 222 21.41 8.65 -30.67
CA LYS A 222 21.92 10.03 -30.84
C LYS A 222 20.93 10.80 -31.73
N PRO A 223 20.82 12.14 -31.58
CA PRO A 223 19.83 12.93 -32.28
C PRO A 223 20.07 12.93 -33.79
N ILE A 224 19.01 12.77 -34.57
CA ILE A 224 19.04 12.80 -36.04
C ILE A 224 19.27 14.24 -36.50
N ASN A 225 20.34 14.45 -37.25
CA ASN A 225 20.63 15.68 -37.97
C ASN A 225 19.84 15.68 -39.28
N SER A 226 18.99 16.68 -39.48
CA SER A 226 18.20 16.89 -40.69
C SER A 226 19.07 17.49 -41.80
N ASN A 227 19.47 16.66 -42.77
CA ASN A 227 19.81 17.14 -44.11
C ASN A 227 19.71 16.04 -45.18
N VAL A 228 18.61 16.10 -45.94
CA VAL A 228 18.42 15.85 -47.38
C VAL A 228 19.16 14.68 -48.07
N GLY A 229 18.37 13.77 -48.68
CA GLY A 229 18.57 13.40 -50.10
C GLY A 229 18.62 11.91 -50.46
N HIS A 230 17.65 11.51 -51.30
CA HIS A 230 17.60 10.36 -52.23
C HIS A 230 17.17 8.96 -51.71
N ALA A 231 16.10 8.46 -52.33
CA ALA A 231 15.75 7.04 -52.50
C ALA A 231 16.18 6.57 -53.92
N PRO A 232 16.01 5.30 -54.34
CA PRO A 232 15.90 4.02 -53.62
C PRO A 232 16.86 2.94 -54.19
N TYR A 233 16.97 1.76 -53.56
CA TYR A 233 17.40 0.53 -54.23
C TYR A 233 16.69 -0.72 -53.66
N VAL A 234 16.42 -1.66 -54.56
CA VAL A 234 15.52 -2.82 -54.46
C VAL A 234 16.32 -4.12 -54.29
N GLY A 235 15.76 -5.11 -53.57
CA GLY A 235 16.14 -6.53 -53.63
C GLY A 235 15.85 -7.20 -52.27
N GLY A 236 15.00 -8.23 -52.12
CA GLY A 236 14.65 -9.32 -53.02
C GLY A 236 15.44 -10.57 -52.60
N GLY A 237 14.79 -11.57 -51.99
CA GLY A 237 15.44 -12.85 -51.67
C GLY A 237 14.65 -13.77 -50.74
N ASP A 238 14.01 -14.77 -51.34
CA ASP A 238 13.38 -15.97 -50.78
C ASP A 238 14.31 -16.88 -49.92
N GLY A 239 13.69 -17.73 -49.08
CA GLY A 239 14.03 -19.17 -49.10
C GLY A 239 14.19 -19.92 -47.76
N GLY A 240 13.26 -20.85 -47.50
CA GLY A 240 13.46 -22.16 -46.83
C GLY A 240 13.63 -22.18 -45.30
N GLY A 241 13.10 -23.11 -44.51
CA GLY A 241 12.49 -24.42 -44.77
C GLY A 241 13.02 -25.46 -43.75
N GLY A 242 12.11 -26.09 -42.97
CA GLY A 242 12.36 -27.27 -42.11
C GLY A 242 12.61 -26.93 -40.63
N GLY A 243 12.04 -27.58 -39.61
CA GLY A 243 11.26 -28.80 -39.52
C GLY A 243 11.76 -29.65 -38.33
N HIS A 244 10.83 -30.02 -37.44
CA HIS A 244 10.80 -31.17 -36.49
C HIS A 244 11.00 -30.95 -34.99
N SER A 245 10.00 -31.50 -34.26
CA SER A 245 10.01 -32.14 -32.92
C SER A 245 10.35 -31.28 -31.69
N GLY A 246 9.58 -31.25 -30.60
CA GLY A 246 8.54 -32.16 -30.09
C GLY A 246 8.88 -32.56 -28.64
N GLY A 247 8.00 -32.23 -27.69
CA GLY A 247 8.04 -32.69 -26.28
C GLY A 247 8.73 -31.72 -25.33
N GLY A 248 8.23 -31.45 -24.12
CA GLY A 248 7.08 -31.95 -23.39
C GLY A 248 6.94 -31.11 -22.12
N GLY A 249 5.70 -30.91 -21.68
CA GLY A 249 5.38 -30.20 -20.45
C GLY A 249 5.95 -30.91 -19.22
N GLY A 250 6.49 -30.12 -18.30
CA GLY A 250 6.82 -30.52 -16.95
C GLY A 250 6.22 -29.51 -15.99
N GLY A 251 4.92 -29.62 -15.74
CA GLY A 251 4.26 -28.89 -14.67
C GLY A 251 4.84 -29.36 -13.34
N VAL A 252 5.47 -28.46 -12.59
CA VAL A 252 5.78 -28.71 -11.19
C VAL A 252 4.46 -28.74 -10.42
N ALA A 253 4.15 -29.92 -9.90
CA ALA A 253 2.95 -30.19 -9.13
C ALA A 253 2.92 -29.30 -7.89
N GLY A 254 1.85 -28.49 -7.75
CA GLY A 254 1.53 -27.85 -6.50
C GLY A 254 1.28 -28.92 -5.44
N VAL A 255 2.08 -28.91 -4.37
CA VAL A 255 1.85 -29.75 -3.20
C VAL A 255 0.52 -29.31 -2.57
N PRO A 256 -0.47 -30.20 -2.41
CA PRO A 256 -1.69 -29.88 -1.67
C PRO A 256 -1.34 -29.62 -0.21
N GLY A 257 -1.49 -28.37 0.26
CA GLY A 257 -1.30 -28.02 1.67
C GLY A 257 -2.41 -28.62 2.53
N ASP A 258 -2.04 -29.24 3.65
CA ASP A 258 -2.89 -29.93 4.63
C ASP A 258 -3.73 -28.98 5.52
N GLY A 259 -3.94 -27.74 5.09
CA GLY A 259 -4.69 -26.72 5.84
C GLY A 259 -3.99 -26.21 7.11
N ARG A 260 -2.73 -26.58 7.35
CA ARG A 260 -1.92 -26.04 8.46
C ARG A 260 -1.01 -24.92 7.94
N PRO A 261 -0.76 -23.84 8.73
CA PRO A 261 0.26 -22.85 8.39
C PRO A 261 1.61 -23.56 8.22
N ALA A 262 2.27 -23.33 7.09
CA ALA A 262 3.61 -23.84 6.87
C ALA A 262 4.57 -23.19 7.86
N LYS A 263 5.61 -23.92 8.27
CA LYS A 263 6.65 -23.38 9.16
C LYS A 263 7.37 -22.23 8.43
N PRO A 264 7.74 -21.16 9.15
CA PRO A 264 8.65 -20.14 8.60
C PRO A 264 9.89 -20.80 8.01
N ILE A 265 10.32 -20.33 6.85
CA ILE A 265 11.63 -20.74 6.34
C ILE A 265 12.71 -20.13 7.23
N ASP A 266 13.71 -20.92 7.60
CA ASP A 266 14.92 -20.41 8.27
C ASP A 266 16.05 -20.43 7.24
N ALA A 267 16.24 -19.29 6.58
CA ALA A 267 17.22 -19.08 5.50
C ALA A 267 18.19 -17.95 5.87
N ARG A 268 18.45 -17.75 7.17
CA ARG A 268 19.37 -16.70 7.63
C ARG A 268 20.76 -16.90 7.03
N GLY A 269 21.27 -15.87 6.37
CA GLY A 269 22.55 -15.90 5.67
C GLY A 269 22.50 -16.43 4.23
N ASP A 270 21.34 -16.90 3.74
CA ASP A 270 21.13 -17.18 2.32
C ASP A 270 20.87 -15.89 1.53
N ASN A 271 21.05 -15.98 0.22
CA ASN A 271 20.79 -14.89 -0.71
C ASN A 271 19.26 -14.65 -0.87
N PRO A 272 18.75 -13.41 -0.71
CA PRO A 272 17.33 -13.11 -0.91
C PRO A 272 16.76 -13.56 -2.26
N ALA A 273 17.52 -13.46 -3.35
CA ALA A 273 17.08 -13.90 -4.68
C ALA A 273 16.91 -15.43 -4.74
N LYS A 274 17.82 -16.17 -4.11
CA LYS A 274 17.74 -17.63 -3.97
C LYS A 274 16.57 -18.06 -3.09
N ILE A 275 16.21 -17.27 -2.07
CA ILE A 275 14.97 -17.48 -1.31
C ILE A 275 13.76 -17.27 -2.21
N ALA A 276 13.74 -16.19 -3.00
CA ALA A 276 12.65 -15.91 -3.93
C ALA A 276 12.46 -17.02 -4.98
N GLU A 277 13.54 -17.63 -5.46
CA GLU A 277 13.51 -18.75 -6.42
C GLU A 277 12.71 -19.97 -5.90
N GLN A 278 12.74 -20.23 -4.59
CA GLN A 278 11.98 -21.32 -3.97
C GLN A 278 10.47 -21.18 -4.16
N PHE A 279 10.01 -19.97 -4.48
CA PHE A 279 8.61 -19.63 -4.60
C PHE A 279 8.17 -19.39 -6.05
N LEU A 280 9.05 -19.58 -7.05
CA LEU A 280 8.71 -19.41 -8.45
C LEU A 280 7.41 -20.15 -8.83
N GLY A 281 6.51 -19.43 -9.51
CA GLY A 281 5.21 -19.94 -9.92
C GLY A 281 4.12 -19.91 -8.85
N ARG A 282 4.42 -19.55 -7.59
CA ARG A 282 3.40 -19.41 -6.53
C ARG A 282 2.77 -18.03 -6.54
N ASN A 283 1.48 -17.96 -6.20
CA ASN A 283 0.78 -16.68 -6.04
C ASN A 283 1.24 -16.00 -4.76
N ALA A 284 1.52 -14.69 -4.84
CA ALA A 284 1.92 -13.91 -3.67
C ALA A 284 0.79 -13.83 -2.62
N GLY A 285 -0.47 -13.86 -3.09
CA GLY A 285 -1.64 -13.94 -2.22
C GLY A 285 -1.67 -15.18 -1.33
N ASP A 286 -1.15 -16.32 -1.80
CA ASP A 286 -1.08 -17.55 -1.01
C ASP A 286 0.11 -17.53 -0.07
N LEU A 287 1.26 -17.02 -0.53
CA LEU A 287 2.49 -16.88 0.26
C LEU A 287 2.31 -15.99 1.48
N LYS A 288 1.67 -14.82 1.34
CA LYS A 288 1.43 -13.90 2.47
C LYS A 288 0.53 -14.49 3.56
N ARG A 289 -0.14 -15.62 3.30
CA ARG A 289 -1.00 -16.35 4.25
C ARG A 289 -0.40 -17.67 4.71
N SER A 290 0.66 -18.17 4.06
CA SER A 290 1.19 -19.51 4.33
C SER A 290 1.99 -19.58 5.62
N GLY A 291 2.57 -18.46 6.06
CA GLY A 291 3.47 -18.41 7.22
C GLY A 291 4.95 -18.69 6.88
N GLU A 292 5.26 -19.00 5.61
CA GLU A 292 6.63 -19.29 5.15
C GLU A 292 7.52 -18.04 5.15
N LEU A 293 6.94 -16.87 4.86
CA LEU A 293 7.61 -15.56 4.91
C LEU A 293 6.92 -14.67 5.96
N PRO A 294 7.33 -14.70 7.23
CA PRO A 294 6.60 -14.06 8.34
C PRO A 294 6.53 -12.54 8.30
N ALA A 295 7.44 -11.88 7.57
CA ALA A 295 7.40 -10.45 7.33
C ALA A 295 6.35 -10.04 6.27
N MET A 296 5.84 -10.99 5.47
CA MET A 296 4.73 -10.71 4.57
C MET A 296 3.46 -10.41 5.37
N GLN A 297 2.83 -9.28 5.05
CA GLN A 297 1.61 -8.80 5.67
C GLN A 297 0.40 -9.37 4.92
N SER A 298 -0.48 -10.06 5.64
CA SER A 298 -1.62 -10.79 5.04
C SER A 298 -2.70 -9.89 4.45
N TRP A 299 -2.81 -8.64 4.92
CA TRP A 299 -3.79 -7.65 4.47
C TRP A 299 -3.45 -6.98 3.13
N VAL A 300 -2.22 -7.14 2.63
CA VAL A 300 -1.75 -6.47 1.41
C VAL A 300 -2.48 -6.99 0.16
N PRO A 301 -3.14 -6.16 -0.65
CA PRO A 301 -3.91 -6.64 -1.80
C PRO A 301 -3.07 -7.47 -2.79
N ASN A 302 -3.67 -8.49 -3.40
CA ASN A 302 -2.94 -9.50 -4.19
C ASN A 302 -2.21 -8.93 -5.42
N ASN A 303 -2.61 -7.76 -5.89
CA ASN A 303 -2.03 -7.04 -7.03
C ASN A 303 -0.89 -6.07 -6.65
N VAL A 304 -0.53 -5.91 -5.37
CA VAL A 304 0.52 -4.97 -4.89
C VAL A 304 1.47 -5.61 -3.86
N ASN A 305 1.81 -6.88 -4.03
CA ASN A 305 2.68 -7.63 -3.11
C ASN A 305 4.19 -7.50 -3.40
N CYS A 306 4.63 -6.69 -4.36
CA CYS A 306 6.05 -6.63 -4.74
C CYS A 306 6.97 -6.30 -3.57
N ALA A 307 6.72 -5.18 -2.86
CA ALA A 307 7.49 -4.80 -1.68
C ALA A 307 7.24 -5.73 -0.49
N ASN A 308 6.02 -6.27 -0.36
CA ASN A 308 5.67 -7.22 0.69
C ASN A 308 6.48 -8.52 0.57
N PHE A 309 6.57 -9.07 -0.65
CA PHE A 309 7.32 -10.26 -0.98
C PHE A 309 8.83 -10.05 -0.84
N VAL A 310 9.36 -8.93 -1.36
CA VAL A 310 10.78 -8.59 -1.21
C VAL A 310 11.13 -8.42 0.27
N SER A 311 10.29 -7.75 1.07
CA SER A 311 10.47 -7.66 2.52
C SER A 311 10.51 -9.04 3.19
N GLY A 312 9.63 -9.95 2.77
CA GLY A 312 9.65 -11.35 3.21
C GLY A 312 10.99 -12.05 2.94
N CYS A 313 11.51 -11.93 1.72
CA CYS A 313 12.78 -12.56 1.33
C CYS A 313 13.98 -11.96 2.08
N LEU A 314 14.00 -10.63 2.27
CA LEU A 314 15.06 -9.94 3.00
C LEU A 314 15.06 -10.29 4.49
N GLU A 315 13.88 -10.42 5.11
CA GLU A 315 13.76 -10.82 6.52
C GLU A 315 14.16 -12.27 6.72
N ALA A 316 13.72 -13.17 5.84
CA ALA A 316 14.13 -14.57 5.85
C ALA A 316 15.66 -14.73 5.68
N ALA A 317 16.30 -13.88 4.86
CA ALA A 317 17.76 -13.82 4.71
C ALA A 317 18.48 -13.26 5.95
N GLY A 318 17.76 -12.61 6.87
CA GLY A 318 18.32 -11.92 8.03
C GLY A 318 18.95 -10.57 7.71
N LEU A 319 18.62 -9.95 6.57
CA LEU A 319 19.14 -8.64 6.17
C LEU A 319 18.31 -7.47 6.71
N ILE A 320 17.06 -7.73 7.08
CA ILE A 320 16.18 -6.79 7.75
C ILE A 320 15.41 -7.49 8.87
N ASP A 321 14.99 -6.75 9.88
CA ASP A 321 14.01 -7.18 10.86
C ASP A 321 12.59 -6.90 10.36
N LYS A 322 11.61 -7.59 10.96
CA LYS A 322 10.18 -7.42 10.64
C LYS A 322 9.67 -5.98 10.79
N GLY A 323 10.30 -5.16 11.63
CA GLY A 323 9.96 -3.74 11.79
C GLY A 323 10.36 -2.86 10.59
N GLN A 324 11.35 -3.29 9.80
CA GLN A 324 11.82 -2.61 8.59
C GLN A 324 11.06 -3.05 7.33
N ALA A 325 10.33 -4.18 7.40
CA ALA A 325 9.48 -4.66 6.31
C ALA A 325 8.38 -3.65 5.95
N SER A 326 8.08 -3.54 4.66
CA SER A 326 7.04 -2.63 4.16
C SER A 326 6.35 -3.20 2.93
N ALA A 327 5.02 -3.09 2.89
CA ALA A 327 4.23 -3.38 1.71
C ALA A 327 4.25 -2.27 0.64
N SER A 328 4.81 -1.10 0.96
CA SER A 328 5.01 0.01 0.03
C SER A 328 6.44 0.03 -0.49
N VAL A 329 6.62 0.19 -1.81
CA VAL A 329 7.95 0.33 -2.46
C VAL A 329 8.71 1.52 -1.88
N ALA A 330 8.04 2.66 -1.74
CA ALA A 330 8.65 3.87 -1.17
C ALA A 330 9.02 3.67 0.31
N GLY A 331 8.14 3.03 1.08
CA GLY A 331 8.40 2.72 2.49
C GLY A 331 9.58 1.77 2.67
N LEU A 332 9.65 0.69 1.87
CA LEU A 332 10.75 -0.26 1.91
C LEU A 332 12.06 0.42 1.50
N THR A 333 12.05 1.19 0.41
CA THR A 333 13.22 1.95 -0.05
C THR A 333 13.74 2.89 1.05
N ALA A 334 12.87 3.68 1.66
CA ALA A 334 13.24 4.61 2.72
C ALA A 334 13.81 3.90 3.96
N ASN A 335 13.24 2.78 4.37
CA ASN A 335 13.74 1.99 5.49
C ASN A 335 15.15 1.44 5.19
N LEU A 336 15.35 0.83 4.01
CA LEU A 336 16.66 0.29 3.62
C LEU A 336 17.73 1.39 3.56
N GLU A 337 17.42 2.55 2.96
CA GLU A 337 18.35 3.68 2.89
C GLU A 337 18.68 4.25 4.29
N ALA A 338 17.69 4.33 5.19
CA ALA A 338 17.90 4.76 6.56
C ALA A 338 18.85 3.83 7.33
N ASP A 339 18.84 2.53 6.99
CA ASP A 339 19.69 1.50 7.59
C ASP A 339 21.01 1.28 6.83
N GLY A 340 21.41 2.25 6.00
CA GLY A 340 22.73 2.30 5.39
C GLY A 340 22.88 1.48 4.11
N TRP A 341 21.79 0.99 3.53
CA TRP A 341 21.83 0.46 2.17
C TRP A 341 22.17 1.56 1.18
N ARG A 342 23.02 1.23 0.21
CA ARG A 342 23.57 2.22 -0.72
C ARG A 342 23.12 1.94 -2.14
N SER A 343 22.87 3.02 -2.88
CA SER A 343 22.60 2.93 -4.31
C SER A 343 23.88 2.59 -5.07
N ILE A 344 23.79 1.63 -5.99
CA ILE A 344 24.88 1.22 -6.87
C ILE A 344 24.40 1.17 -8.34
N PRO A 345 25.30 1.25 -9.33
CA PRO A 345 24.92 0.99 -10.72
C PRO A 345 24.58 -0.49 -10.91
N LEU A 346 23.67 -0.79 -11.85
CA LEU A 346 23.26 -2.16 -12.17
C LEU A 346 24.44 -3.07 -12.55
N SER A 347 25.51 -2.52 -13.14
CA SER A 347 26.74 -3.26 -13.47
C SER A 347 27.49 -3.81 -12.26
N GLU A 348 27.23 -3.28 -11.06
CA GLU A 348 27.81 -3.75 -9.79
C GLU A 348 26.83 -4.58 -8.98
N ALA A 349 25.59 -4.76 -9.47
CA ALA A 349 24.55 -5.49 -8.78
C ALA A 349 24.94 -6.95 -8.57
N LYS A 350 24.66 -7.45 -7.38
CA LYS A 350 24.86 -8.84 -6.97
C LYS A 350 23.50 -9.48 -6.73
N PRO A 351 23.37 -10.81 -6.93
CA PRO A 351 22.11 -11.48 -6.64
C PRO A 351 21.68 -11.15 -5.20
N GLY A 352 20.40 -10.81 -5.01
CA GLY A 352 19.85 -10.40 -3.72
C GLY A 352 19.82 -8.88 -3.47
N ASP A 353 20.48 -8.07 -4.31
CA ASP A 353 20.30 -6.62 -4.26
C ASP A 353 18.86 -6.24 -4.64
N VAL A 354 18.36 -5.18 -4.02
CA VAL A 354 16.98 -4.71 -4.20
C VAL A 354 16.92 -3.76 -5.38
N VAL A 355 16.05 -4.04 -6.34
CA VAL A 355 15.90 -3.26 -7.56
C VAL A 355 14.56 -2.56 -7.56
N ILE A 356 14.59 -1.23 -7.51
CA ILE A 356 13.43 -0.36 -7.66
C ILE A 356 13.25 -0.06 -9.15
N SER A 357 12.08 -0.39 -9.68
CA SER A 357 11.76 -0.33 -11.11
C SER A 357 10.39 0.29 -11.35
N ASN A 358 9.95 0.32 -12.62
CA ASN A 358 8.69 0.94 -13.04
C ASN A 358 8.52 2.38 -12.52
N GLY A 359 9.55 3.22 -12.67
CA GLY A 359 9.50 4.61 -12.20
C GLY A 359 9.37 4.78 -10.67
N GLY A 360 9.64 3.73 -9.89
CA GLY A 360 9.48 3.72 -8.43
C GLY A 360 8.21 3.01 -7.95
N GLY A 361 7.39 2.50 -8.87
CA GLY A 361 6.15 1.78 -8.54
C GLY A 361 6.30 0.29 -8.31
N HIS A 362 7.48 -0.30 -8.57
CA HIS A 362 7.72 -1.74 -8.40
C HIS A 362 9.07 -2.02 -7.75
N VAL A 363 9.17 -3.18 -7.10
CA VAL A 363 10.42 -3.66 -6.51
C VAL A 363 10.57 -5.15 -6.71
N VAL A 364 11.78 -5.54 -7.10
CA VAL A 364 12.21 -6.92 -7.33
C VAL A 364 13.61 -7.11 -6.76
N LEU A 365 14.10 -8.35 -6.76
CA LEU A 365 15.48 -8.67 -6.42
C LEU A 365 16.27 -8.90 -7.70
N TYR A 366 17.52 -8.47 -7.74
CA TYR A 366 18.44 -8.88 -8.80
C TYR A 366 18.75 -10.37 -8.64
N ALA A 367 18.59 -11.16 -9.70
CA ALA A 367 18.80 -12.61 -9.68
C ALA A 367 20.18 -13.03 -10.21
N GLY A 368 20.90 -12.12 -10.87
CA GLY A 368 22.14 -12.44 -11.60
C GLY A 368 21.94 -12.35 -13.11
N ASP A 369 23.04 -12.20 -13.86
CA ASP A 369 23.06 -12.23 -15.34
C ASP A 369 22.05 -11.28 -16.02
N GLY A 370 21.78 -10.12 -15.38
CA GLY A 370 20.82 -9.14 -15.88
C GLY A 370 19.35 -9.51 -15.64
N GLN A 371 19.09 -10.61 -14.94
CA GLN A 371 17.75 -11.06 -14.59
C GLN A 371 17.30 -10.53 -13.23
N PHE A 372 15.99 -10.51 -13.06
CA PHE A 372 15.31 -10.02 -11.86
C PHE A 372 14.26 -11.03 -11.44
N ILE A 373 13.95 -11.11 -10.15
CA ILE A 373 12.94 -12.00 -9.60
C ILE A 373 12.08 -11.26 -8.57
N GLY A 374 10.76 -11.46 -8.63
CA GLY A 374 9.85 -10.84 -7.68
C GLY A 374 8.41 -11.26 -7.86
N SER A 375 7.53 -10.63 -7.09
CA SER A 375 6.08 -10.80 -7.18
C SER A 375 5.54 -9.87 -8.27
N ASN A 376 5.22 -10.40 -9.46
CA ASN A 376 4.84 -9.61 -10.64
C ASN A 376 3.37 -9.85 -11.04
N ASN A 377 2.70 -8.83 -11.59
CA ASN A 377 1.30 -8.89 -12.05
C ASN A 377 1.16 -9.68 -13.37
N ILE A 378 1.50 -10.96 -13.34
CA ILE A 378 1.50 -11.84 -14.52
C ILE A 378 0.30 -12.78 -14.57
N ASN A 379 -0.57 -12.77 -13.55
CA ASN A 379 -1.83 -13.50 -13.62
C ASN A 379 -2.87 -12.69 -14.40
N PRO A 380 -3.79 -13.35 -15.14
CA PRO A 380 -4.83 -12.67 -15.90
C PRO A 380 -5.80 -11.82 -15.08
N ASP A 381 -5.93 -12.08 -13.78
CA ASP A 381 -6.80 -11.34 -12.84
C ASP A 381 -6.07 -10.15 -12.19
N GLY A 382 -4.90 -9.78 -12.70
CA GLY A 382 -4.04 -8.72 -12.16
C GLY A 382 -3.35 -9.09 -10.84
N SER A 383 -3.60 -10.28 -10.27
CA SER A 383 -2.90 -10.72 -9.07
C SER A 383 -1.43 -11.04 -9.36
N GLN A 384 -0.60 -10.97 -8.32
CA GLN A 384 0.83 -11.20 -8.48
C GLN A 384 1.23 -12.66 -8.24
N LYS A 385 2.15 -13.12 -9.07
CA LYS A 385 2.80 -14.44 -8.99
C LYS A 385 4.31 -14.27 -9.03
N ILE A 386 5.00 -15.08 -8.23
CA ILE A 386 6.46 -15.04 -8.19
C ILE A 386 7.01 -15.53 -9.52
N SER A 387 7.80 -14.68 -10.17
CA SER A 387 8.29 -14.91 -11.52
C SER A 387 9.56 -14.11 -11.79
N MET A 388 10.28 -14.53 -12.82
CA MET A 388 11.38 -13.74 -13.37
C MET A 388 10.84 -12.49 -14.09
N GLY A 389 11.63 -11.41 -14.11
CA GLY A 389 11.31 -10.14 -14.72
C GLY A 389 10.96 -9.04 -13.72
N GLY A 390 10.26 -8.00 -14.18
CA GLY A 390 9.87 -6.85 -13.36
C GLY A 390 10.96 -5.78 -13.21
N GLY A 391 12.13 -5.92 -13.84
CA GLY A 391 13.20 -4.91 -13.80
C GLY A 391 13.07 -3.74 -14.81
N SER A 392 12.03 -3.72 -15.64
CA SER A 392 11.85 -2.67 -16.64
C SER A 392 11.61 -1.29 -16.00
N GLY A 393 12.13 -0.22 -16.63
CA GLY A 393 12.04 1.13 -16.07
C GLY A 393 12.80 1.28 -14.75
N LEU A 394 13.97 0.63 -14.64
CA LEU A 394 14.84 0.65 -13.48
C LEU A 394 15.15 2.09 -13.05
N VAL A 395 14.97 2.34 -11.76
CA VAL A 395 15.25 3.64 -11.13
C VAL A 395 16.49 3.56 -10.24
N LYS A 396 16.59 2.49 -9.45
CA LYS A 396 17.61 2.37 -8.42
C LYS A 396 17.91 0.91 -8.10
N VAL A 397 19.17 0.62 -7.78
CA VAL A 397 19.60 -0.66 -7.21
C VAL A 397 20.20 -0.37 -5.84
N LEU A 398 19.69 -1.02 -4.79
CA LEU A 398 20.17 -0.90 -3.42
C LEU A 398 20.88 -2.18 -3.00
N THR A 399 22.09 -2.02 -2.49
CA THR A 399 22.90 -3.11 -1.93
C THR A 399 23.04 -2.96 -0.41
N PRO A 400 23.02 -4.06 0.36
CA PRO A 400 23.13 -3.99 1.82
C PRO A 400 24.45 -3.39 2.29
N PRO A 401 24.49 -2.84 3.52
CA PRO A 401 25.75 -2.47 4.16
C PRO A 401 26.66 -3.71 4.27
N GLY A 402 27.94 -3.52 3.95
CA GLY A 402 28.94 -4.59 3.88
C GLY A 402 29.53 -4.99 5.23
#